data_AF-A0A9X2KH32-F1
#
_entry.id   AF-A0A9X2KH32-F1
#
_cell.length_a   1.000
_cell.length_b   1.000
_cell.length_c   1.000
_cell.angle_alpha   90.00
_cell.angle_beta   90.00
_cell.angle_gamma   90.00
#
_symmetry.space_group_name_H-M   'P 1'
#
loop_
_entity.id
_entity.type
_entity.pdbx_description
1 polymer ?
#
loop_
_entity_poly.entity_id
_entity_poly.type
_entity_poly.pdbx_seq_one_letter_code
_entity_poly.pdbx_strand_id
1 'polypeptide(L)' 'MSEKQAEISERVQDLEIMAAHQAQTIEELSEELRRAFETIERMQRTLKSLGQRFDALEEVATPKPEITKPPHY' A
#
# COMPACT_ATOMS: atom_id res chain seq x y z
N MET A 1 4.10 26.45 -47.45
CA MET A 1 2.92 25.91 -46.76
C MET A 1 2.96 24.38 -46.71
N SER A 2 3.21 23.68 -47.83
CA SER A 2 3.22 22.20 -47.85
C SER A 2 4.28 21.52 -46.96
N GLU A 3 5.54 21.97 -46.99
CA GLU A 3 6.62 21.34 -46.19
C GLU A 3 6.42 21.52 -44.68
N LYS A 4 6.02 22.72 -44.25
CA LYS A 4 5.72 22.99 -42.84
C LYS A 4 4.54 22.15 -42.33
N GLN A 5 3.56 21.87 -43.20
CA GLN A 5 2.45 20.98 -42.87
C GLN A 5 2.92 19.52 -42.69
N ALA A 6 3.85 19.07 -43.53
CA ALA A 6 4.43 17.74 -43.44
C ALA A 6 5.27 17.57 -42.16
N GLU A 7 6.12 18.56 -41.83
CA GLU A 7 6.91 18.57 -40.59
C GLU A 7 6.01 18.56 -39.34
N ILE A 8 4.92 19.33 -39.33
CA ILE A 8 3.94 19.30 -38.23
C ILE A 8 3.28 17.92 -38.14
N SER A 9 2.91 17.31 -39.27
CA SER A 9 2.28 15.98 -39.29
C SER A 9 3.21 14.90 -38.71
N GLU A 10 4.49 14.92 -39.08
CA GLU A 10 5.50 14.00 -38.55
C GLU A 10 5.65 14.18 -37.03
N ARG A 11 5.77 15.42 -36.56
CA ARG A 11 5.88 15.70 -35.13
C ARG A 11 4.63 15.29 -34.35
N VAL A 12 3.43 15.44 -34.92
CA VAL A 12 2.19 14.97 -34.29
C VAL A 12 2.18 13.45 -34.19
N GLN A 13 2.58 12.75 -35.25
CA GLN A 13 2.68 11.29 -35.25
C GLN A 13 3.65 10.79 -34.16
N ASP A 14 4.82 11.42 -34.02
CA ASP A 14 5.79 11.06 -32.97
C ASP A 14 5.21 11.27 -31.56
N LEU A 15 4.47 12.36 -31.36
CA LEU A 15 3.80 12.64 -30.09
C LEU A 15 2.68 11.64 -29.80
N GLU A 16 1.93 11.20 -30.81
CA GLU A 16 0.88 10.18 -30.65
C GLU A 16 1.48 8.82 -30.26
N ILE A 17 2.58 8.42 -30.91
CA ILE A 17 3.32 7.20 -30.57
C ILE A 17 3.82 7.30 -29.12
N MET A 18 4.46 8.41 -28.76
CA MET A 18 4.94 8.62 -27.40
C MET A 18 3.81 8.60 -26.37
N ALA A 19 2.69 9.25 -26.66
CA ALA A 19 1.52 9.27 -25.78
C ALA A 19 0.91 7.88 -25.58
N ALA A 20 0.85 7.06 -26.65
CA ALA A 20 0.36 5.68 -26.55
C ALA A 20 1.27 4.82 -25.65
N HIS A 21 2.59 4.91 -25.82
CA HIS A 21 3.53 4.22 -24.94
C HIS A 21 3.42 4.69 -23.48
N GLN A 22 3.29 5.99 -23.26
CA GLN A 22 3.12 6.54 -21.91
C GLN A 22 1.81 6.07 -21.27
N ALA A 23 0.71 6.04 -22.02
CA ALA A 23 -0.57 5.53 -21.53
C ALA A 23 -0.46 4.07 -21.08
N GLN A 24 0.16 3.21 -21.90
CA GLN A 24 0.42 1.82 -21.54
C GLN A 24 1.28 1.70 -20.26
N THR A 25 2.38 2.47 -20.16
CA THR A 25 3.22 2.46 -18.96
C THR A 25 2.45 2.90 -17.71
N ILE A 26 1.56 3.89 -17.83
CA ILE A 26 0.72 4.33 -16.71
C ILE A 26 -0.25 3.23 -16.26
N GLU A 27 -0.85 2.48 -17.19
CA GLU A 27 -1.72 1.34 -16.85
C GLU A 27 -0.96 0.24 -16.11
N GLU A 28 0.22 -0.12 -16.61
CA GLU A 28 1.10 -1.12 -15.97
C GLU A 28 1.51 -0.69 -14.55
N LEU A 29 1.95 0.56 -14.38
CA LEU A 29 2.30 1.10 -13.06
C LEU A 29 1.10 1.16 -12.12
N SER A 30 -0.10 1.47 -12.64
CA SER A 30 -1.32 1.52 -11.83
C SER A 30 -1.71 0.15 -11.29
N GLU A 31 -1.56 -0.89 -12.11
CA GLU A 31 -1.82 -2.27 -11.69
C GLU A 31 -0.78 -2.75 -10.66
N GLU A 32 0.49 -2.40 -10.82
CA GLU A 32 1.52 -2.70 -9.81
C GLU A 32 1.25 -1.97 -8.48
N LEU A 33 0.85 -0.69 -8.52
CA LEU A 33 0.44 0.04 -7.33
C LEU A 33 -0.77 -0.61 -6.65
N ARG A 34 -1.75 -1.10 -7.41
CA ARG A 34 -2.90 -1.83 -6.89
C ARG A 34 -2.47 -3.08 -6.11
N ARG A 35 -1.56 -3.88 -6.68
CA ARG A 35 -1.00 -5.09 -6.05
C ARG A 35 -0.21 -4.78 -4.79
N ALA A 36 0.58 -3.71 -4.82
CA ALA A 36 1.33 -3.25 -3.66
C ALA A 36 0.38 -2.83 -2.52
N PHE A 37 -0.68 -2.09 -2.84
CA PHE A 37 -1.70 -1.67 -1.87
C PHE A 37 -2.38 -2.87 -1.21
N GLU A 38 -2.85 -3.85 -1.99
CA GLU A 38 -3.46 -5.07 -1.47
C GLU A 38 -2.52 -5.85 -0.53
N THR A 39 -1.22 -5.85 -0.84
CA THR A 39 -0.19 -6.47 0.01
C THR A 39 -0.02 -5.71 1.32
N ILE A 40 0.04 -4.38 1.28
CA ILE A 40 0.13 -3.55 2.49
C ILE A 40 -1.09 -3.78 3.37
N GLU A 41 -2.29 -3.79 2.81
CA GLU A 41 -3.50 -4.07 3.59
C GLU A 41 -3.47 -5.43 4.27
N ARG A 42 -3.00 -6.47 3.55
CA ARG A 42 -2.84 -7.81 4.13
C ARG A 42 -1.86 -7.79 5.30
N MET A 43 -0.73 -7.09 5.16
CA MET A 43 0.26 -6.95 6.24
C MET A 43 -0.33 -6.20 7.44
N GLN A 44 -1.06 -5.11 7.21
CA GLN A 44 -1.74 -4.36 8.28
C GLN A 44 -2.75 -5.23 9.04
N ARG A 45 -3.56 -6.04 8.33
CA ARG A 45 -4.50 -6.99 8.96
C ARG A 45 -3.76 -8.04 9.80
N THR A 46 -2.66 -8.58 9.29
CA THR A 46 -1.83 -9.54 10.02
C THR A 46 -1.21 -8.93 11.28
N LEU A 47 -0.65 -7.72 11.18
CA LEU A 47 -0.08 -7.02 12.32
C LEU A 47 -1.13 -6.71 13.39
N LYS A 48 -2.33 -6.27 13.00
CA LYS A 48 -3.45 -6.08 13.93
C LYS A 48 -3.83 -7.37 14.63
N SER A 49 -3.92 -8.48 13.90
CA SER A 49 -4.22 -9.79 14.49
C SER A 49 -3.15 -10.24 15.48
N LEU A 50 -1.88 -9.98 15.16
CA LEU A 50 -0.76 -10.29 16.05
C LEU A 50 -0.82 -9.46 17.33
N GLY A 51 -1.12 -8.16 17.22
CA GLY A 51 -1.32 -7.28 18.38
C GLY A 51 -2.42 -7.79 19.31
N GLN A 52 -3.59 -8.13 18.76
CA GLN A 52 -4.70 -8.67 19.55
C GLN A 52 -4.34 -9.97 20.30
N ARG A 53 -3.56 -10.85 19.66
CA ARG A 53 -3.08 -12.08 20.30
C ARG A 53 -2.07 -11.80 21.41
N PHE A 54 -1.25 -10.76 21.24
CA PHE A 54 -0.30 -10.33 22.25
C PHE A 54 -1.02 -9.77 23.48
N ASP A 55 -2.03 -8.91 23.28
CA ASP A 55 -2.85 -8.37 24.37
C ASP A 55 -3.54 -9.51 25.16
N ALA A 56 -4.14 -10.47 24.45
CA ALA A 56 -4.77 -11.63 25.07
C ALA A 56 -3.77 -12.50 25.86
N LEU A 57 -2.52 -12.60 25.39
CA LEU A 57 -1.46 -13.31 26.11
C LEU A 57 -1.04 -12.54 27.37
N GLU A 58 -0.94 -11.22 27.30
CA GLU A 58 -0.60 -10.36 28.44
C GLU A 58 -1.64 -10.48 29.57
N GLU A 59 -2.93 -10.50 29.22
CA GLU A 59 -4.02 -10.72 30.19
C GLU A 59 -3.92 -12.06 30.94
N VAL A 60 -3.43 -13.11 30.27
CA VAL A 60 -3.27 -14.45 30.86
C VAL A 60 -1.95 -14.59 31.61
N ALA A 61 -0.88 -13.97 31.10
CA ALA A 61 0.47 -14.09 31.66
C ALA A 61 0.68 -13.23 32.91
N THR A 62 -0.12 -12.17 33.10
CA THR A 62 -0.01 -11.29 34.27
C THR A 62 -0.70 -11.92 35.49
N PRO A 63 0.02 -12.30 36.55
CA PRO A 63 -0.59 -12.86 37.75
C PRO A 63 -1.49 -11.81 38.42
N LYS A 64 -2.72 -12.19 38.75
CA LYS A 64 -3.63 -11.33 39.54
C LYS A 64 -2.95 -11.01 40.88
N PRO A 65 -3.03 -9.75 41.36
CA PRO A 65 -2.49 -9.40 42.66
C PRO A 65 -3.10 -10.33 43.71
N GLU A 66 -2.25 -10.96 44.53
CA GLU A 66 -2.73 -11.78 45.63
C GLU A 66 -3.55 -10.90 46.58
N ILE A 67 -4.80 -11.32 46.86
CA ILE A 67 -5.65 -10.68 47.86
C ILE A 67 -5.06 -11.05 49.23
N THR A 68 -4.01 -10.36 49.63
CA THR A 68 -3.41 -10.50 50.95
C THR A 68 -4.12 -9.55 51.91
N LYS A 69 -4.50 -10.06 53.08
CA LYS A 69 -5.09 -9.22 54.14
C LYS A 69 -4.06 -8.15 54.54
N PRO A 70 -4.48 -6.89 54.77
CA PRO A 70 -3.56 -5.83 55.19
C PRO A 70 -2.78 -6.26 56.45
N PRO A 71 -1.47 -5.96 56.54
CA PRO A 71 -0.71 -6.22 57.75
C PRO A 71 -1.35 -5.45 58.90
N HIS A 72 -1.70 -6.17 59.96
CA HIS A 72 -2.12 -5.54 61.21
C HIS A 72 -0.88 -4.87 61.82
N TYR A 73 -0.91 -3.54 61.95
CA TYR A 73 0.04 -2.73 62.71
C TYR A 73 -0.54 -2.41 64.09
#